data_AF-A0A8T4JST1-F1
#
_entry.id   AF-A0A8T4JST1-F1
#
_cell.length_a   1.000
_cell.length_b   1.000
_cell.length_c   1.000
_cell.angle_alpha   90.00
_cell.angle_beta   90.00
_cell.angle_gamma   90.00
#
_symmetry.space_group_name_H-M   'P 1'
#
loop_
_entity.id
_entity.type
_entity.pdbx_description
1 polymer ?
#
loop_
_entity_poly.entity_id
_entity_poly.type
_entity_poly.pdbx_seq_one_letter_code
_entity_poly.pdbx_strand_id
1 'polypeptide(L)'
;MSKMRKEYDPNKVKRRKRKPIVYIICEGKETETLYFKHFRSRNCLVDIIPIPSKHKAAEHLVKHAKSLISQADYYPKDGDQLWCVFDCDDNKDSELQAAIFYAEKHGYKIAYSNPAFEYWYLLHFEKRNGYLKDSATVIDILKNKGYLENYGKSVDVFEELQEHQPEAIQYAKERVERLTRDQVAVICRDSNPVTTVYELVEFLNSKRT
;
A
#
# COMPACT_ATOMS: atom_id res chain seq x y z
N MET A 1 14.15 50.97 -38.66
CA MET A 1 14.84 49.83 -38.02
C MET A 1 13.79 48.78 -37.69
N SER A 2 13.78 47.67 -38.42
CA SER A 2 12.72 46.64 -38.39
C SER A 2 12.81 45.76 -37.14
N LYS A 3 11.69 45.57 -36.42
CA LYS A 3 11.60 44.60 -35.31
C LYS A 3 11.47 43.18 -35.92
N MET A 4 12.53 42.38 -35.84
CA MET A 4 12.45 40.94 -36.14
C MET A 4 11.44 40.27 -35.20
N ARG A 5 10.41 39.65 -35.78
CA ARG A 5 9.53 38.69 -35.09
C ARG A 5 10.35 37.44 -34.78
N LYS A 6 10.38 36.99 -33.53
CA LYS A 6 10.91 35.67 -33.16
C LYS A 6 10.05 34.61 -33.85
N GLU A 7 10.63 33.82 -34.74
CA GLU A 7 9.99 32.65 -35.33
C GLU A 7 9.61 31.64 -34.24
N TYR A 8 8.37 31.16 -34.32
CA TYR A 8 7.85 30.10 -33.48
C TYR A 8 8.40 28.76 -34.00
N ASP A 9 9.25 28.11 -33.21
CA ASP A 9 9.78 26.78 -33.50
C ASP A 9 8.87 25.72 -32.84
N PRO A 10 8.05 24.98 -33.62
CA PRO A 10 7.14 23.95 -33.10
C PRO A 10 7.89 22.76 -32.46
N ASN A 11 9.19 22.58 -32.74
CA ASN A 11 10.01 21.52 -32.13
C ASN A 11 10.58 21.91 -30.75
N LYS A 12 10.42 23.18 -30.34
CA LYS A 12 10.83 23.68 -29.03
C LYS A 12 9.78 23.49 -27.94
N VAL A 13 8.69 22.79 -28.24
CA VAL A 13 7.74 22.33 -27.22
C VAL A 13 8.39 21.16 -26.49
N LYS A 14 9.01 21.42 -25.32
CA LYS A 14 9.45 20.37 -24.40
C LYS A 14 8.31 19.37 -24.23
N ARG A 15 8.42 18.17 -24.81
CA ARG A 15 7.48 17.08 -24.56
C ARG A 15 7.39 16.91 -23.04
N ARG A 16 6.20 17.12 -22.50
CA ARG A 16 5.95 16.99 -21.07
C ARG A 16 6.33 15.57 -20.68
N LYS A 17 7.30 15.42 -19.76
CA LYS A 17 7.70 14.10 -19.27
C LYS A 17 6.45 13.36 -18.76
N ARG A 18 6.33 12.07 -19.09
CA ARG A 18 5.27 11.19 -18.57
C ARG A 18 5.27 11.30 -17.05
N LYS A 19 4.09 11.38 -16.46
CA LYS A 19 3.95 11.33 -15.01
C LYS A 19 4.13 9.87 -14.56
N PRO A 20 4.98 9.61 -13.56
CA PRO A 20 5.12 8.26 -13.02
C PRO A 20 3.80 7.71 -12.50
N ILE A 21 3.62 6.40 -12.62
CA ILE A 21 2.47 5.65 -12.10
C ILE A 21 2.92 4.82 -10.90
N VAL A 22 2.11 4.83 -9.85
CA VAL A 22 2.24 3.93 -8.70
C VAL A 22 1.28 2.77 -8.91
N TYR A 23 1.82 1.60 -9.22
CA TYR A 23 1.07 0.35 -9.34
C TYR A 23 0.94 -0.28 -7.95
N ILE A 24 -0.28 -0.52 -7.52
CA ILE A 24 -0.60 -1.15 -6.23
C ILE A 24 -1.31 -2.46 -6.54
N ILE A 25 -0.66 -3.57 -6.23
CA ILE A 25 -1.20 -4.92 -6.44
C ILE A 25 -1.69 -5.43 -5.10
N CYS A 26 -3.01 -5.62 -4.97
CA CYS A 26 -3.64 -6.03 -3.71
C CYS A 26 -4.11 -7.48 -3.77
N GLU A 27 -4.04 -8.17 -2.64
CA GLU A 27 -4.70 -9.47 -2.47
C GLU A 27 -6.23 -9.33 -2.43
N GLY A 28 -6.74 -8.35 -1.69
CA GLY A 28 -8.16 -8.05 -1.59
C GLY A 28 -8.71 -7.18 -2.73
N LYS A 29 -10.00 -7.38 -3.02
CA LYS A 29 -10.75 -6.64 -4.05
C LYS A 29 -11.55 -5.47 -3.52
N GLU A 30 -11.77 -5.40 -2.21
CA GLU A 30 -12.72 -4.45 -1.62
C GLU A 30 -11.94 -3.42 -0.79
N THR A 31 -11.61 -3.76 0.46
CA THR A 31 -11.02 -2.86 1.46
C THR A 31 -9.82 -2.05 0.93
N GLU A 32 -8.78 -2.72 0.44
CA GLU A 32 -7.54 -2.07 0.00
C GLU A 32 -7.79 -1.19 -1.24
N THR A 33 -8.60 -1.67 -2.17
CA THR A 33 -8.92 -0.91 -3.39
C THR A 33 -9.73 0.34 -3.08
N LEU A 34 -10.67 0.24 -2.13
CA LEU A 34 -11.46 1.37 -1.64
C LEU A 34 -10.59 2.38 -0.88
N TYR A 35 -9.59 1.93 -0.13
CA TYR A 35 -8.67 2.84 0.54
C TYR A 35 -7.75 3.56 -0.44
N PHE A 36 -7.03 2.81 -1.27
CA PHE A 36 -5.96 3.38 -2.09
C PHE A 36 -6.48 4.23 -3.26
N LYS A 37 -7.74 4.05 -3.71
CA LYS A 37 -8.30 4.88 -4.79
C LYS A 37 -8.35 6.37 -4.42
N HIS A 38 -8.44 6.70 -3.14
CA HIS A 38 -8.51 8.09 -2.65
C HIS A 38 -7.17 8.85 -2.75
N PHE A 39 -6.07 8.15 -2.97
CA PHE A 39 -4.77 8.78 -3.22
C PHE A 39 -4.59 9.21 -4.69
N ARG A 40 -5.49 8.79 -5.58
CA ARG A 40 -5.48 9.24 -6.98
C ARG A 40 -5.69 10.75 -7.03
N SER A 41 -4.76 11.43 -7.68
CA SER A 41 -4.85 12.88 -7.89
C SER A 41 -4.19 13.27 -9.20
N ARG A 42 -4.29 14.55 -9.56
CA ARG A 42 -3.57 15.07 -10.74
C ARG A 42 -2.05 14.89 -10.61
N ASN A 43 -1.51 14.82 -9.41
CA ASN A 43 -0.07 14.74 -9.14
C ASN A 43 0.40 13.32 -8.78
N CYS A 44 -0.52 12.44 -8.37
CA CYS A 44 -0.25 11.04 -8.05
C CYS A 44 -1.15 10.13 -8.89
N LEU A 45 -0.58 9.52 -9.93
CA LEU A 45 -1.29 8.50 -10.72
C LEU A 45 -1.14 7.17 -10.00
N VAL A 46 -2.27 6.60 -9.55
CA VAL A 46 -2.31 5.31 -8.86
C VAL A 46 -3.15 4.34 -9.68
N ASP A 47 -2.54 3.22 -10.05
CA ASP A 47 -3.24 2.10 -10.69
C ASP A 47 -3.32 0.94 -9.69
N ILE A 48 -4.54 0.44 -9.45
CA ILE A 48 -4.80 -0.54 -8.40
C ILE A 48 -5.29 -1.82 -9.07
N ILE A 49 -4.54 -2.90 -8.87
CA ILE A 49 -4.73 -4.17 -9.57
C ILE A 49 -5.01 -5.25 -8.51
N PRO A 50 -6.27 -5.56 -8.20
CA PRO A 50 -6.58 -6.62 -7.27
C PRO A 50 -6.39 -8.00 -7.93
N ILE A 51 -5.74 -8.93 -7.23
CA ILE A 51 -5.54 -10.30 -7.72
C ILE A 51 -6.70 -11.21 -7.30
N PRO A 52 -7.26 -12.05 -8.19
CA PRO A 52 -8.29 -13.02 -7.82
C PRO A 52 -7.81 -14.02 -6.76
N SER A 53 -8.68 -14.35 -5.81
CA SER A 53 -8.48 -15.21 -4.63
C SER A 53 -7.97 -16.64 -4.86
N LYS A 54 -7.71 -17.07 -6.10
CA LYS A 54 -7.14 -18.39 -6.38
C LYS A 54 -5.61 -18.45 -6.19
N HIS A 55 -4.97 -17.30 -5.91
CA HIS A 55 -3.52 -17.15 -5.78
C HIS A 55 -3.13 -16.33 -4.54
N LYS A 56 -3.74 -16.61 -3.38
CA LYS A 56 -3.62 -15.81 -2.15
C LYS A 56 -2.23 -15.79 -1.50
N ALA A 57 -1.35 -16.76 -1.78
CA ALA A 57 -0.05 -16.73 -1.12
C ALA A 57 0.74 -15.48 -1.54
N ALA A 58 1.39 -14.81 -0.59
CA ALA A 58 2.19 -13.63 -0.80
C ALA A 58 3.21 -13.84 -1.92
N GLU A 59 3.86 -15.01 -1.96
CA GLU A 59 4.79 -15.37 -3.03
C GLU A 59 4.13 -15.37 -4.42
N HIS A 60 2.92 -15.92 -4.53
CA HIS A 60 2.19 -15.94 -5.79
C HIS A 60 1.79 -14.53 -6.24
N LEU A 61 1.36 -13.67 -5.31
CA LEU A 61 1.03 -12.28 -5.60
C LEU A 61 2.23 -11.52 -6.16
N VAL A 62 3.38 -11.59 -5.48
CA VAL A 62 4.60 -10.89 -5.92
C VAL A 62 5.13 -11.46 -7.24
N LYS A 63 5.03 -12.77 -7.47
CA LYS A 63 5.38 -13.38 -8.77
C LYS A 63 4.44 -12.96 -9.88
N HIS A 64 3.13 -12.88 -9.61
CA HIS A 64 2.12 -12.49 -10.59
C HIS A 64 2.26 -11.01 -10.99
N ALA A 65 2.79 -10.17 -10.10
CA ALA A 65 3.13 -8.78 -10.39
C ALA A 65 3.97 -8.63 -11.66
N LYS A 66 4.94 -9.55 -11.88
CA LYS A 66 5.76 -9.54 -13.11
C LYS A 66 4.92 -9.72 -14.38
N SER A 67 3.91 -10.60 -14.36
CA SER A 67 3.03 -10.81 -15.51
C SER A 67 2.16 -9.57 -15.75
N LEU A 68 1.61 -8.99 -14.68
CA LEU A 68 0.75 -7.81 -14.76
C LEU A 68 1.50 -6.61 -15.32
N ILE A 69 2.71 -6.33 -14.83
CA ILE A 69 3.51 -5.21 -15.35
C ILE A 69 4.08 -5.47 -16.73
N SER A 70 4.27 -6.73 -17.14
CA SER A 70 4.71 -7.02 -18.52
C SER A 70 3.65 -6.67 -19.56
N GLN A 71 2.38 -6.62 -19.13
CA GLN A 71 1.25 -6.17 -19.94
C GLN A 71 0.99 -4.67 -19.78
N ALA A 72 1.60 -4.04 -18.79
CA ALA A 72 1.50 -2.61 -18.53
C ALA A 72 2.71 -1.85 -19.10
N ASP A 73 2.51 -0.56 -19.35
CA ASP A 73 3.58 0.41 -19.65
C ASP A 73 4.38 0.76 -18.37
N TYR A 74 4.99 -0.25 -17.73
CA TYR A 74 5.77 -0.09 -16.49
C TYR A 74 7.22 0.30 -16.79
N TYR A 75 7.57 1.52 -16.42
CA TYR A 75 8.89 2.11 -16.68
C TYR A 75 9.55 2.56 -15.36
N PRO A 76 10.21 1.65 -14.61
CA PRO A 76 10.83 2.00 -13.33
C PRO A 76 11.94 3.05 -13.47
N LYS A 77 12.64 3.08 -14.61
CA LYS A 77 13.63 4.11 -14.94
C LYS A 77 13.02 5.51 -15.11
N ASP A 78 11.74 5.58 -15.44
CA ASP A 78 10.99 6.82 -15.57
C ASP A 78 10.24 7.18 -14.28
N GLY A 79 10.48 6.43 -13.20
CA GLY A 79 9.98 6.71 -11.86
C GLY A 79 8.75 5.90 -11.44
N ASP A 80 8.26 4.99 -12.27
CA ASP A 80 7.15 4.10 -11.86
C ASP A 80 7.55 3.27 -10.66
N GLN A 81 6.59 3.02 -9.78
CA GLN A 81 6.78 2.18 -8.61
C GLN A 81 5.73 1.09 -8.56
N LEU A 82 6.13 -0.06 -8.03
CA LEU A 82 5.23 -1.17 -7.78
C LEU A 82 5.24 -1.53 -6.30
N TRP A 83 4.04 -1.59 -5.73
CA TRP A 83 3.79 -1.99 -4.35
C TRP A 83 2.90 -3.22 -4.33
N CYS A 84 3.38 -4.28 -3.68
CA CYS A 84 2.60 -5.48 -3.38
C CYS A 84 1.99 -5.31 -1.98
N VAL A 85 0.66 -5.34 -1.90
CA VAL A 85 -0.10 -5.23 -0.66
C VAL A 85 -0.73 -6.58 -0.35
N PHE A 86 -0.37 -7.17 0.78
CA PHE A 86 -0.89 -8.48 1.19
C PHE A 86 -0.90 -8.64 2.70
N ASP A 87 -1.75 -9.55 3.15
CA ASP A 87 -1.93 -9.85 4.56
C ASP A 87 -1.07 -11.04 4.98
N CYS A 88 -0.85 -11.17 6.29
CA CYS A 88 -0.26 -12.37 6.85
C CYS A 88 -1.18 -13.57 6.62
N ASP A 89 -2.45 -13.45 7.01
CA ASP A 89 -3.49 -14.50 6.89
C ASP A 89 -2.90 -15.93 7.12
N ASP A 90 -3.08 -16.82 6.15
CA ASP A 90 -2.57 -18.20 6.17
C ASP A 90 -1.12 -18.35 5.66
N ASN A 91 -0.44 -17.27 5.26
CA ASN A 91 0.93 -17.33 4.74
C ASN A 91 1.93 -17.83 5.80
N LYS A 92 2.73 -18.82 5.42
CA LYS A 92 3.85 -19.33 6.21
C LYS A 92 5.05 -18.39 6.10
N ASP A 93 5.93 -18.40 7.08
CA ASP A 93 7.16 -17.59 7.04
C ASP A 93 8.03 -17.88 5.81
N SER A 94 8.03 -19.12 5.31
CA SER A 94 8.72 -19.47 4.06
C SER A 94 8.13 -18.75 2.84
N GLU A 95 6.81 -18.59 2.77
CA GLU A 95 6.11 -17.91 1.66
C GLU A 95 6.33 -16.40 1.76
N LEU A 96 6.30 -15.85 2.98
CA LEU A 96 6.64 -14.45 3.26
C LEU A 96 8.09 -14.15 2.86
N GLN A 97 9.04 -15.00 3.25
CA GLN A 97 10.45 -14.81 2.89
C GLN A 97 10.68 -14.92 1.37
N ALA A 98 9.99 -15.83 0.69
CA ALA A 98 10.04 -15.93 -0.76
C ALA A 98 9.48 -14.67 -1.45
N ALA A 99 8.40 -14.10 -0.91
CA ALA A 99 7.83 -12.84 -1.39
C ALA A 99 8.81 -11.68 -1.23
N ILE A 100 9.46 -11.54 -0.06
CA ILE A 100 10.49 -10.52 0.21
C ILE A 100 11.63 -10.64 -0.79
N PHE A 101 12.23 -11.84 -0.90
CA PHE A 101 13.36 -12.08 -1.80
C PHE A 101 13.01 -11.74 -3.26
N TYR A 102 11.81 -12.12 -3.70
CA TYR A 102 11.37 -11.82 -5.06
C TYR A 102 11.17 -10.31 -5.26
N ALA A 103 10.54 -9.63 -4.31
CA ALA A 103 10.31 -8.19 -4.38
C ALA A 103 11.64 -7.42 -4.46
N GLU A 104 12.59 -7.73 -3.58
CA GLU A 104 13.92 -7.12 -3.57
C GLU A 104 14.66 -7.32 -4.89
N LYS A 105 14.67 -8.56 -5.40
CA LYS A 105 15.31 -8.90 -6.68
C LYS A 105 14.77 -8.09 -7.86
N HIS A 106 13.50 -7.71 -7.81
CA HIS A 106 12.83 -6.99 -8.88
C HIS A 106 12.63 -5.49 -8.61
N GLY A 107 13.09 -4.99 -7.45
CA GLY A 107 12.93 -3.59 -7.06
C GLY A 107 11.48 -3.22 -6.71
N TYR A 108 10.64 -4.19 -6.38
CA TYR A 108 9.27 -3.97 -5.90
C TYR A 108 9.28 -3.60 -4.42
N LYS A 109 8.22 -2.95 -3.97
CA LYS A 109 7.98 -2.61 -2.57
C LYS A 109 6.86 -3.47 -1.99
N ILE A 110 6.85 -3.64 -0.67
CA ILE A 110 5.86 -4.45 0.04
C ILE A 110 5.18 -3.58 1.10
N ALA A 111 3.85 -3.62 1.12
CA ALA A 111 3.03 -3.17 2.24
C ALA A 111 2.33 -4.40 2.84
N TYR A 112 2.69 -4.73 4.07
CA TYR A 112 2.28 -5.96 4.74
C TYR A 112 1.42 -5.64 5.96
N SER A 113 0.43 -6.47 6.27
CA SER A 113 -0.34 -6.37 7.53
C SER A 113 -0.52 -7.72 8.22
N ASN A 114 -0.38 -7.76 9.54
CA ASN A 114 -0.57 -8.94 10.38
C ASN A 114 -1.51 -8.60 11.55
N PRO A 115 -2.68 -9.25 11.67
CA PRO A 115 -3.13 -10.38 10.87
C PRO A 115 -3.64 -10.02 9.46
N ALA A 116 -4.22 -8.82 9.29
CA ALA A 116 -4.90 -8.39 8.07
C ALA A 116 -4.88 -6.88 7.90
N PHE A 117 -5.23 -6.39 6.71
CA PHE A 117 -5.23 -4.96 6.35
C PHE A 117 -6.09 -4.12 7.30
N GLU A 118 -7.19 -4.67 7.83
CA GLU A 118 -8.02 -3.98 8.82
C GLU A 118 -7.26 -3.54 10.08
N TYR A 119 -6.09 -4.13 10.38
CA TYR A 119 -5.25 -3.62 11.47
C TYR A 119 -4.78 -2.19 11.21
N TRP A 120 -4.50 -1.83 9.94
CA TRP A 120 -4.21 -0.46 9.55
C TRP A 120 -5.36 0.49 9.90
N TYR A 121 -6.61 0.09 9.67
CA TYR A 121 -7.78 0.90 10.06
C TYR A 121 -7.88 1.04 11.57
N LEU A 122 -7.64 -0.03 12.33
CA LEU A 122 -7.71 0.00 13.79
C LEU A 122 -6.75 1.05 14.38
N LEU A 123 -5.55 1.18 13.79
CA LEU A 123 -4.56 2.16 14.24
C LEU A 123 -4.98 3.63 14.10
N HIS A 124 -6.03 3.94 13.32
CA HIS A 124 -6.58 5.29 13.25
C HIS A 124 -7.37 5.65 14.52
N PHE A 125 -7.82 4.67 15.30
CA PHE A 125 -8.63 4.90 16.50
C PHE A 125 -7.87 4.59 17.78
N GLU A 126 -6.99 3.58 17.77
CA GLU A 126 -6.21 3.22 18.95
C GLU A 126 -4.84 2.63 18.64
N LYS A 127 -3.89 2.87 19.55
CA LYS A 127 -2.62 2.16 19.56
C LYS A 127 -2.82 0.75 20.11
N ARG A 128 -2.70 -0.26 19.25
CA ARG A 128 -2.92 -1.66 19.61
C ARG A 128 -1.67 -2.52 19.34
N ASN A 129 -1.04 -3.02 20.41
CA ASN A 129 0.16 -3.88 20.33
C ASN A 129 -0.06 -5.31 20.83
N GLY A 130 -1.23 -5.59 21.41
CA GLY A 130 -1.57 -6.94 21.87
C GLY A 130 -1.94 -7.85 20.72
N TYR A 131 -1.65 -9.14 20.85
CA TYR A 131 -1.94 -10.15 19.84
C TYR A 131 -3.39 -10.08 19.32
N LEU A 132 -3.54 -10.16 18.00
CA LEU A 132 -4.81 -10.19 17.29
C LEU A 132 -4.91 -11.50 16.52
N LYS A 133 -5.89 -12.33 16.89
CA LYS A 133 -5.98 -13.71 16.44
C LYS A 133 -6.12 -13.86 14.92
N ASP A 134 -7.04 -13.10 14.33
CA ASP A 134 -7.45 -13.21 12.94
C ASP A 134 -8.12 -11.91 12.47
N SER A 135 -8.40 -11.80 11.16
CA SER A 135 -9.07 -10.63 10.58
C SER A 135 -10.45 -10.37 11.21
N ALA A 136 -11.18 -11.44 11.58
CA ALA A 136 -12.50 -11.31 12.19
C ALA A 136 -12.42 -10.57 13.53
N THR A 137 -11.42 -10.92 14.36
CA THR A 137 -11.16 -10.23 15.62
C THR A 137 -10.89 -8.74 15.42
N VAL A 138 -10.14 -8.36 14.38
CA VAL A 138 -9.87 -6.94 14.09
C VAL A 138 -11.15 -6.22 13.64
N ILE A 139 -11.95 -6.85 12.79
CA ILE A 139 -13.23 -6.30 12.30
C ILE A 139 -14.22 -6.11 13.45
N ASP A 140 -14.29 -7.04 14.39
CA ASP A 140 -15.18 -6.92 15.55
C ASP A 140 -14.80 -5.73 16.43
N ILE A 141 -13.49 -5.49 16.63
CA ILE A 141 -13.01 -4.29 17.35
C ILE A 141 -13.33 -3.01 16.59
N LEU A 142 -13.13 -3.00 15.26
CA LEU A 142 -13.46 -1.84 14.42
C LEU A 142 -14.93 -1.44 14.48
N LYS A 143 -15.83 -2.40 14.75
CA LYS A 143 -17.27 -2.14 14.88
C LYS A 143 -17.69 -1.63 16.27
N ASN A 144 -16.74 -1.44 17.19
CA ASN A 144 -17.05 -0.86 18.48
C ASN A 144 -17.57 0.58 18.33
N LYS A 145 -18.36 1.00 19.32
CA LYS A 145 -18.94 2.34 19.37
C LYS A 145 -17.84 3.41 19.29
N GLY A 146 -18.01 4.38 18.40
CA GLY A 146 -17.06 5.47 18.17
C GLY A 146 -15.90 5.14 17.24
N TYR A 147 -15.84 3.94 16.66
CA TYR A 147 -14.90 3.57 15.57
C TYR A 147 -15.69 3.54 14.25
N LEU A 148 -15.76 2.39 13.59
CA LEU A 148 -16.49 2.16 12.33
C LEU A 148 -17.65 1.19 12.57
N GLU A 149 -18.68 1.65 13.32
CA GLU A 149 -19.80 0.83 13.80
C GLU A 149 -20.50 0.01 12.69
N ASN A 150 -20.58 0.57 11.48
CA ASN A 150 -21.22 -0.04 10.32
C ASN A 150 -20.23 -0.65 9.31
N TYR A 151 -18.98 -0.90 9.72
CA TYR A 151 -17.95 -1.36 8.80
C TYR A 151 -18.31 -2.69 8.14
N GLY A 152 -18.24 -2.69 6.81
CA GLY A 152 -18.18 -3.88 5.97
C GLY A 152 -17.06 -3.69 4.96
N LYS A 153 -16.51 -4.78 4.41
CA LYS A 153 -15.38 -4.71 3.47
C LYS A 153 -15.65 -3.86 2.23
N SER A 154 -16.91 -3.72 1.84
CA SER A 154 -17.37 -2.90 0.72
C SER A 154 -17.76 -1.46 1.10
N VAL A 155 -17.67 -1.09 2.37
CA VAL A 155 -17.99 0.25 2.87
C VAL A 155 -16.76 1.14 2.75
N ASP A 156 -16.91 2.28 2.10
CA ASP A 156 -15.88 3.30 2.00
C ASP A 156 -15.87 4.13 3.28
N VAL A 157 -14.75 4.08 4.01
CA VAL A 157 -14.56 4.72 5.32
C VAL A 157 -13.39 5.70 5.32
N PHE A 158 -12.90 6.08 4.14
CA PHE A 158 -11.66 6.84 4.02
C PHE A 158 -11.75 8.22 4.68
N GLU A 159 -12.90 8.88 4.58
CA GLU A 159 -13.10 10.22 5.16
C GLU A 159 -13.02 10.19 6.68
N GLU A 160 -13.60 9.17 7.32
CA GLU A 160 -13.54 8.92 8.76
C GLU A 160 -12.12 8.61 9.25
N LEU A 161 -11.29 7.99 8.40
CA LEU A 161 -9.90 7.67 8.73
C LEU A 161 -8.95 8.86 8.50
N GLN A 162 -9.24 9.74 7.54
CA GLN A 162 -8.27 10.71 7.03
C GLN A 162 -7.70 11.63 8.12
N GLU A 163 -8.55 12.09 9.05
CA GLU A 163 -8.14 13.02 10.12
C GLU A 163 -7.16 12.39 11.11
N HIS A 164 -7.24 11.07 11.31
CA HIS A 164 -6.39 10.32 12.25
C HIS A 164 -5.23 9.57 11.58
N GLN A 165 -5.02 9.79 10.28
CA GLN A 165 -3.96 9.14 9.53
C GLN A 165 -2.55 9.44 10.09
N PRO A 166 -2.21 10.66 10.54
CA PRO A 166 -0.92 10.93 11.17
C PRO A 166 -0.64 10.06 12.42
N GLU A 167 -1.65 9.87 13.26
CA GLU A 167 -1.60 9.01 14.45
C GLU A 167 -1.41 7.54 14.07
N ALA A 168 -2.16 7.07 13.07
CA ALA A 168 -2.02 5.70 12.57
C ALA A 168 -0.61 5.42 12.03
N ILE A 169 -0.04 6.36 11.27
CA ILE A 169 1.36 6.30 10.78
C ILE A 169 2.31 6.19 11.98
N GLN A 170 2.14 7.05 12.98
CA GLN A 170 3.01 7.07 14.16
C GLN A 170 2.94 5.76 14.95
N TYR A 171 1.74 5.24 15.21
CA TYR A 171 1.57 3.98 15.94
C TYR A 171 2.18 2.78 15.20
N ALA A 172 2.02 2.72 13.87
CA ALA A 172 2.59 1.66 13.05
C ALA A 172 4.13 1.71 13.05
N LYS A 173 4.73 2.90 12.89
CA LYS A 173 6.19 3.10 12.97
C LYS A 173 6.76 2.64 14.30
N GLU A 174 6.18 3.10 15.41
CA GLU A 174 6.64 2.72 16.75
C GLU A 174 6.57 1.20 16.97
N ARG A 175 5.58 0.53 16.38
CA ARG A 175 5.46 -0.93 16.44
C ARG A 175 6.58 -1.61 15.66
N VAL A 176 6.86 -1.17 14.44
CA VAL A 176 7.98 -1.68 13.62
C VAL A 176 9.34 -1.45 14.28
N GLU A 177 9.56 -0.26 14.83
CA GLU A 177 10.80 0.07 15.56
C GLU A 177 10.99 -0.82 16.80
N ARG A 178 9.89 -1.13 17.52
CA ARG A 178 9.94 -2.05 18.65
C ARG A 178 10.32 -3.47 18.23
N LEU A 179 9.66 -4.01 17.19
CA LEU A 179 10.01 -5.33 16.64
C LEU A 179 11.49 -5.40 16.24
N THR A 180 11.99 -4.34 15.60
CA THR A 180 13.40 -4.25 15.19
C THR A 180 14.33 -4.27 16.40
N ARG A 181 14.02 -3.55 17.48
CA ARG A 181 14.80 -3.57 18.74
C ARG A 181 14.78 -4.94 19.41
N ASP A 182 13.64 -5.61 19.35
CA ASP A 182 13.43 -6.95 19.90
C ASP A 182 13.99 -8.05 18.98
N GLN A 183 14.63 -7.68 17.87
CA GLN A 183 15.21 -8.58 16.86
C GLN A 183 14.18 -9.54 16.21
N VAL A 184 12.92 -9.12 16.15
CA VAL A 184 11.85 -9.83 15.47
C VAL A 184 11.72 -9.29 14.05
N ALA A 185 11.73 -10.19 13.06
CA ALA A 185 11.49 -9.83 11.67
C ALA A 185 10.11 -9.16 11.52
N VAL A 186 10.02 -8.07 10.76
CA VAL A 186 8.76 -7.33 10.60
C VAL A 186 7.76 -8.13 9.74
N ILE A 187 8.23 -8.79 8.69
CA ILE A 187 7.39 -9.60 7.80
C ILE A 187 7.58 -11.08 8.17
N CYS A 188 6.94 -11.48 9.26
CA CYS A 188 6.81 -12.87 9.71
C CYS A 188 5.55 -13.05 10.55
N ARG A 189 5.14 -14.29 10.81
CA ARG A 189 3.93 -14.58 11.61
C ARG A 189 4.03 -14.06 13.05
N ASP A 190 5.22 -14.11 13.65
CA ASP A 190 5.47 -13.70 15.05
C ASP A 190 5.45 -12.18 15.27
N SER A 191 5.42 -11.39 14.19
CA SER A 191 5.33 -9.92 14.26
C SER A 191 3.96 -9.40 14.73
N ASN A 192 2.97 -10.28 14.90
CA ASN A 192 1.59 -9.91 15.18
C ASN A 192 1.44 -9.06 16.48
N PRO A 193 0.68 -7.95 16.44
CA PRO A 193 0.18 -7.29 15.25
C PRO A 193 1.23 -6.32 14.68
N VAL A 194 1.25 -6.13 13.36
CA VAL A 194 2.10 -5.13 12.70
C VAL A 194 1.50 -4.74 11.35
N THR A 195 1.84 -3.55 10.86
CA THR A 195 1.60 -3.20 9.45
C THR A 195 2.70 -2.27 8.94
N THR A 196 3.13 -2.47 7.69
CA THR A 196 4.02 -1.57 6.95
C THR A 196 3.26 -0.72 5.92
N VAL A 197 1.93 -0.77 5.92
CA VAL A 197 1.08 0.06 5.04
C VAL A 197 1.37 1.56 5.20
N TYR A 198 1.80 1.99 6.39
CA TYR A 198 2.20 3.37 6.62
C TYR A 198 3.30 3.84 5.65
N GLU A 199 4.22 2.98 5.21
CA GLU A 199 5.30 3.34 4.28
C GLU A 199 4.74 3.70 2.91
N LEU A 200 3.76 2.92 2.43
CA LEU A 200 3.04 3.20 1.19
C LEU A 200 2.21 4.49 1.34
N VAL A 201 1.52 4.67 2.47
CA VAL A 201 0.70 5.86 2.71
C VAL A 201 1.54 7.14 2.77
N GLU A 202 2.67 7.13 3.49
CA GLU A 202 3.61 8.26 3.52
C GLU A 202 4.15 8.57 2.13
N PHE A 203 4.52 7.52 1.38
CA PHE A 203 4.95 7.67 0.00
C PHE A 203 3.87 8.33 -0.86
N LEU A 204 2.63 7.85 -0.81
CA LEU A 204 1.50 8.39 -1.57
C LEU A 204 1.19 9.85 -1.17
N ASN A 205 1.19 10.15 0.13
CA ASN A 205 0.99 11.50 0.65
C ASN A 205 2.06 12.48 0.14
N SER A 206 3.33 12.04 0.08
CA SER A 206 4.43 12.86 -0.46
C SER A 206 4.27 13.23 -1.94
N LYS A 207 3.37 12.55 -2.68
CA LYS A 207 3.06 12.83 -4.09
C LYS A 207 1.84 13.72 -4.30
N ARG A 208 1.06 13.98 -3.25
CA ARG A 208 -0.18 14.79 -3.34
C ARG A 208 0.10 16.29 -3.20
N THR A 209 1.16 16.66 -2.49
CA THR A 209 1.70 18.03 -2.40
C THR A 209 2.41 18.45 -3.68
#